data_AF-A0A7V0PLW9-F1
#
_entry.id   AF-A0A7V0PLW9-F1
#
_cell.length_a   1.000
_cell.length_b   1.000
_cell.length_c   1.000
_cell.angle_alpha   90.00
_cell.angle_beta   90.00
_cell.angle_gamma   90.00
#
_symmetry.space_group_name_H-M   'P 1'
#
loop_
_entity.id
_entity.type
_entity.pdbx_description
1 polymer ?
#
loop_
_entity_poly.entity_id
_entity_poly.type
_entity_poly.pdbx_seq_one_letter_code
_entity_poly.pdbx_strand_id
1 'polypeptide(L)' 'MWLFLSVSLGAVAGAWARYGMTMLIQTVAGHRFPWATLVINVLGSFLMGFLFFETLERVVVSPEL' A
#
# COMPACT_ATOMS: atom_id res chain seq x y z
N MET A 1 -19.76 -6.72 10.09
CA MET A 1 -20.07 -5.35 9.62
C MET A 1 -18.84 -4.44 9.65
N TRP A 2 -18.20 -4.24 10.80
CA TRP A 2 -17.01 -3.38 10.94
C TRP A 2 -15.84 -3.75 10.02
N LEU A 3 -15.55 -5.05 9.85
CA LEU A 3 -14.51 -5.52 8.92
C LEU A 3 -14.71 -4.98 7.50
N PHE A 4 -15.93 -5.05 6.97
CA PHE A 4 -16.23 -4.58 5.62
C PHE A 4 -16.04 -3.07 5.48
N LEU A 5 -16.40 -2.30 6.51
CA LEU A 5 -16.17 -0.85 6.53
C LEU A 5 -14.67 -0.53 6.54
N SER A 6 -13.89 -1.18 7.41
CA SER A 6 -12.44 -0.98 7.48
C SER A 6 -11.75 -1.34 6.17
N VAL A 7 -12.11 -2.48 5.57
CA VAL A 7 -11.57 -2.91 4.27
C VAL A 7 -11.97 -1.94 3.16
N SER A 8 -13.22 -1.49 3.13
CA SER A 8 -13.72 -0.58 2.09
C SER A 8 -13.03 0.79 2.18
N LEU A 9 -12.82 1.32 3.38
CA LEU A 9 -12.11 2.57 3.60
C LEU A 9 -10.65 2.46 3.11
N GLY A 10 -9.96 1.38 3.46
CA GLY A 10 -8.61 1.11 2.96
C GLY A 10 -8.57 0.96 1.44
N ALA A 11 -9.53 0.26 0.85
CA ALA A 11 -9.62 0.06 -0.60
C ALA A 11 -9.87 1.38 -1.36
N VAL A 12 -10.79 2.22 -0.88
CA VAL A 12 -11.08 3.52 -1.49
C VAL A 12 -9.86 4.45 -1.41
N ALA A 13 -9.24 4.54 -0.24
CA ALA A 13 -8.03 5.33 -0.06
C ALA A 13 -6.88 4.84 -0.97
N GLY A 14 -6.68 3.51 -1.04
CA GLY A 14 -5.69 2.89 -1.92
C GLY A 14 -5.96 3.13 -3.40
N ALA A 15 -7.24 3.11 -3.83
CA ALA A 15 -7.63 3.38 -5.20
C ALA A 15 -7.33 4.83 -5.60
N TRP A 16 -7.65 5.81 -4.75
CA TRP A 16 -7.31 7.21 -4.98
C TRP A 16 -5.81 7.47 -5.01
N ALA A 17 -5.06 6.89 -4.07
CA ALA A 17 -3.60 6.99 -4.06
C ALA A 17 -2.98 6.42 -5.34
N ARG A 18 -3.45 5.24 -5.79
CA ARG A 18 -3.02 4.63 -7.06
C ARG A 18 -3.31 5.54 -8.25
N TYR A 19 -4.51 6.12 -8.31
CA TYR A 19 -4.90 7.01 -9.40
C TYR A 19 -4.01 8.27 -9.44
N GLY A 20 -3.88 8.96 -8.31
CA GLY A 20 -3.05 10.16 -8.20
C GLY A 20 -1.58 9.89 -8.53
N MET A 21 -1.02 8.80 -8.02
CA MET A 21 0.37 8.42 -8.28
C MET A 21 0.58 7.99 -9.73
N THR A 22 -0.42 7.37 -10.37
CA THR A 22 -0.36 7.08 -11.80
C THR A 22 -0.26 8.36 -12.62
N MET A 23 -1.10 9.35 -12.33
CA MET A 23 -1.05 10.65 -13.00
C MET A 23 0.31 11.32 -12.80
N LEU A 24 0.81 11.39 -11.56
CA LEU A 24 2.10 12.01 -11.23
C LEU A 24 3.28 11.31 -11.92
N ILE A 25 3.33 9.99 -11.90
CA ILE A 25 4.47 9.27 -12.50
C ILE A 25 4.44 9.38 -14.01
N GLN A 26 3.25 9.36 -14.62
CA GLN A 26 3.13 9.52 -16.07
C GLN A 26 3.58 10.92 -16.54
N THR A 27 3.39 11.98 -15.74
CA THR A 27 3.90 13.32 -16.12
C THR A 27 5.42 13.41 -16.07
N VAL A 28 6.08 12.64 -15.20
CA VAL A 28 7.54 12.71 -15.00
C VAL A 28 8.30 11.69 -15.86
N ALA A 29 7.81 10.45 -15.94
CA ALA A 29 8.51 9.32 -16.56
C ALA A 29 7.92 8.91 -17.93
N GLY A 30 6.79 9.51 -18.33
CA GLY A 30 6.10 9.22 -19.58
C GLY A 30 5.49 7.81 -19.65
N HIS A 31 5.09 7.40 -20.86
CA HIS A 31 4.32 6.17 -21.11
C HIS A 31 5.09 5.05 -21.81
N ARG A 32 6.39 5.23 -22.07
CA ARG A 32 7.21 4.23 -22.79
C ARG A 32 7.42 2.94 -21.99
N PHE A 33 7.35 3.02 -20.67
CA PHE A 33 7.49 1.90 -19.76
C PHE A 33 6.47 2.06 -18.62
N PRO A 34 5.91 0.98 -18.04
CA PRO A 34 4.90 1.03 -16.98
C PRO A 34 5.48 1.45 -15.61
N TRP A 35 6.13 2.62 -15.56
CA TRP A 35 6.73 3.18 -14.35
C TRP A 35 5.71 3.37 -13.24
N ALA A 36 4.51 3.85 -13.56
CA ALA A 36 3.44 4.01 -12.59
C ALA A 36 3.13 2.69 -11.89
N THR A 37 2.85 1.64 -12.67
CA THR A 37 2.56 0.31 -12.13
C THR A 37 3.72 -0.23 -11.31
N LEU A 38 4.96 -0.12 -11.78
CA LEU A 38 6.14 -0.61 -11.06
C LEU A 38 6.30 0.06 -9.70
N VAL A 39 6.36 1.40 -9.68
CA VAL A 39 6.59 2.18 -8.46
C VAL A 39 5.45 1.99 -7.45
N ILE A 40 4.20 1.98 -7.91
CA ILE A 40 3.03 1.74 -7.06
C ILE A 40 3.13 0.36 -6.38
N ASN A 41 3.51 -0.69 -7.12
CA ASN A 41 3.66 -2.02 -6.53
C ASN A 41 4.83 -2.09 -5.55
N VAL A 42 6.00 -1.54 -5.89
CA VAL A 42 7.16 -1.55 -5.00
C VAL A 42 6.86 -0.84 -3.69
N LEU A 43 6.25 0.36 -3.75
CA LEU A 43 5.85 1.10 -2.56
C LEU A 43 4.75 0.39 -1.76
N GLY A 44 3.77 -0.20 -2.46
CA GLY A 44 2.70 -0.98 -1.82
C GLY A 44 3.25 -2.21 -1.09
N SER A 45 4.13 -2.98 -1.71
CA SER A 45 4.79 -4.14 -1.09
C SER A 45 5.64 -3.74 0.11
N PHE A 46 6.38 -2.62 0.01
CA PHE A 46 7.15 -2.10 1.14
C PHE A 46 6.24 -1.71 2.31
N LEU A 47 5.15 -0.97 2.07
CA LEU A 47 4.18 -0.60 3.10
C LEU A 47 3.53 -1.82 3.73
N MET A 48 3.13 -2.82 2.93
CA MET A 48 2.56 -4.07 3.44
C MET A 48 3.58 -4.82 4.32
N GLY A 49 4.84 -4.90 3.91
CA GLY A 49 5.90 -5.50 4.72
C GLY A 49 6.14 -4.75 6.04
N PHE A 50 6.17 -3.42 6.00
CA PHE A 50 6.29 -2.59 7.20
C PHE A 50 5.11 -2.79 8.18
N LEU A 51 3.88 -2.75 7.66
CA LEU A 51 2.68 -2.98 8.48
C LEU A 51 2.65 -4.41 9.04
N PHE A 52 3.06 -5.40 8.25
CA PHE A 52 3.18 -6.78 8.72
C PHE A 52 4.14 -6.90 9.91
N PHE A 53 5.34 -6.34 9.79
CA PHE A 53 6.33 -6.34 10.88
C PHE A 53 5.78 -5.68 12.15
N GLU A 54 5.22 -4.48 12.02
CA GLU A 54 4.74 -3.71 13.18
C GLU A 54 3.48 -4.32 13.82
N THR A 55 2.59 -4.96 13.05
CA THR A 55 1.30 -5.45 13.59
C THR A 55 1.29 -6.93 13.91
N LEU A 56 1.88 -7.78 13.07
CA LEU A 56 1.80 -9.24 13.21
C LEU A 56 3.06 -9.79 13.87
N GLU A 57 4.23 -9.25 13.55
CA GLU A 57 5.50 -9.77 14.08
C GLU A 57 5.76 -9.28 15.50
N ARG A 58 5.53 -8.00 15.82
CA ARG A 58 5.66 -7.49 17.20
C ARG A 58 4.65 -8.08 18.19
N VAL A 59 3.43 -8.40 17.73
CA VAL A 59 2.40 -9.02 18.59
C VAL A 59 2.77 -10.46 18.98
N VAL A 60 3.55 -11.16 18.14
CA VAL A 60 4.03 -12.51 18.42
C VAL A 60 5.27 -12.52 19.33
N VAL A 61 6.07 -11.45 19.33
CA VAL A 61 7.33 -11.34 20.09
C VAL A 61 7.15 -10.87 21.55
N SER A 62 5.92 -10.71 22.04
CA SER A 62 5.65 -10.61 23.48
C SER A 62 5.12 -11.93 24.09
N PRO A 63 5.97 -12.95 24.34
CA PRO A 63 5.63 -14.08 25.21
C PRO A 63 6.33 -14.02 26.59
N GLU A 64 6.70 -12.83 27.11
CA GLU A 64 7.39 -12.74 28.41
C GLU A 64 6.87 -11.58 29.29
N LEU A 65 5.66 -11.79 29.81
CA LEU A 65 5.40 -11.87 31.26
C LEU A 65 4.78 -13.25 31.54
#